data_AF-A0A1V0TKV0-F1
#
_entry.id   AF-A0A1V0TKV0-F1
#
_cell.length_a   1.000
_cell.length_b   1.000
_cell.length_c   1.000
_cell.angle_alpha   90.00
_cell.angle_beta   90.00
_cell.angle_gamma   90.00
#
_symmetry.space_group_name_H-M   'P 1'
#
loop_
_entity.id
_entity.type
_entity.pdbx_description
1 polymer ?
#
loop_
_entity_poly.entity_id
_entity_poly.type
_entity_poly.pdbx_seq_one_letter_code
_entity_poly.pdbx_strand_id
1 'polypeptide(L)'
;MAKTAPRTDEIRQVSFAADRAHETVEFVRSLREHTAHALPVLWRADLSRLPAPRILFHLAPPTQADRSTTVHTWQETYRYGLLHYRRGPGFLIVRDSRPGAVRKEIVLDRPESVGVFDHFAHPRPLPAADDPSYPSVQNLLTDGLLLAVGGLAVALPYRLHRLPLPIEVLGHG
;
A
#
# COMPACT_ATOMS: atom_id res chain seq x y z
N MET A 1 6.22 -26.30 26.88
CA MET A 1 6.03 -24.83 26.93
C MET A 1 5.10 -24.45 25.79
N ALA A 2 3.86 -24.07 26.08
CA ALA A 2 2.86 -23.73 25.06
C ALA A 2 3.20 -22.37 24.44
N LYS A 3 3.33 -22.33 23.11
CA LYS A 3 3.46 -21.11 22.32
C LYS A 3 2.09 -20.44 22.27
N THR A 4 1.88 -19.44 23.11
CA THR A 4 0.67 -18.61 23.11
C THR A 4 0.48 -18.00 21.71
N ALA A 5 -0.61 -18.37 21.04
CA ALA A 5 -1.05 -17.69 19.84
C ALA A 5 -1.39 -16.22 20.17
N PRO A 6 -1.01 -15.25 19.33
CA PRO A 6 -1.37 -13.86 19.58
C PRO A 6 -2.90 -13.72 19.61
N ARG A 7 -3.42 -13.03 20.64
CA ARG A 7 -4.85 -12.69 20.74
C ARG A 7 -5.24 -11.82 19.56
N THR A 8 -6.20 -12.28 18.78
CA THR A 8 -6.74 -11.62 17.56
C THR A 8 -7.66 -10.43 17.85
N ASP A 9 -7.83 -10.01 19.11
CA ASP A 9 -8.93 -9.11 19.53
C ASP A 9 -8.55 -7.66 19.84
N GLU A 10 -7.28 -7.28 19.74
CA GLU A 10 -6.91 -5.88 20.02
C GLU A 10 -6.92 -5.05 18.73
N ILE A 11 -7.97 -4.23 18.57
CA ILE A 11 -8.08 -3.27 17.47
C ILE A 11 -6.97 -2.22 17.63
N ARG A 12 -5.97 -2.25 16.75
CA ARG A 12 -4.85 -1.31 16.79
C ARG A 12 -5.28 0.09 16.34
N GLN A 13 -5.03 1.11 17.17
CA GLN A 13 -5.14 2.52 16.80
C GLN A 13 -3.86 2.98 16.09
N VAL A 14 -3.98 3.67 14.96
CA VAL A 14 -2.85 4.18 14.18
C VAL A 14 -3.07 5.64 13.79
N SER A 15 -2.13 6.50 14.16
CA SER A 15 -2.10 7.91 13.73
C SER A 15 -1.06 8.10 12.62
N PHE A 16 -1.48 8.67 11.49
CA PHE A 16 -0.59 8.95 10.36
C PHE A 16 0.04 10.33 10.54
N ALA A 17 1.26 10.40 11.07
CA ALA A 17 1.89 11.68 11.40
C ALA A 17 3.41 11.65 11.21
N ALA A 18 4.00 12.80 10.84
CA ALA A 18 5.44 12.92 10.56
C ALA A 18 6.33 12.67 11.80
N ASP A 19 5.87 13.07 12.98
CA ASP A 19 6.50 12.78 14.27
C ASP A 19 6.42 11.29 14.66
N ARG A 20 5.58 10.51 13.97
CA ARG A 20 5.46 9.04 14.08
C ARG A 20 5.78 8.35 12.76
N ALA A 21 6.71 8.93 11.98
CA ALA A 21 7.03 8.46 10.63
C ALA A 21 7.32 6.96 10.57
N HIS A 22 8.23 6.47 11.42
CA HIS A 22 8.65 5.07 11.43
C HIS A 22 7.47 4.12 11.67
N GLU A 23 6.66 4.41 12.70
CA GLU A 23 5.47 3.60 13.00
C GLU A 23 4.44 3.63 11.86
N THR A 24 4.29 4.78 11.20
CA THR A 24 3.37 4.96 10.07
C THR A 24 3.80 4.09 8.89
N VAL A 25 5.06 4.21 8.43
CA VAL A 25 5.54 3.46 7.27
C VAL A 25 5.66 1.96 7.55
N GLU A 26 6.00 1.56 8.78
CA GLU A 26 5.98 0.15 9.18
C GLU A 26 4.57 -0.42 9.25
N PHE A 27 3.61 0.35 9.75
CA PHE A 27 2.21 -0.08 9.72
C PHE A 27 1.71 -0.25 8.29
N VAL A 28 2.00 0.70 7.39
CA VAL A 28 1.64 0.61 5.97
C VAL A 28 2.29 -0.61 5.32
N ARG A 29 3.59 -0.87 5.58
CA ARG A 29 4.27 -2.09 5.13
C ARG A 29 3.54 -3.34 5.63
N SER A 30 3.23 -3.41 6.92
CA SER A 30 2.53 -4.56 7.51
C SER A 30 1.14 -4.75 6.91
N LEU A 31 0.36 -3.68 6.77
CA LEU A 31 -0.98 -3.71 6.19
C LEU A 31 -0.95 -4.14 4.72
N ARG A 32 0.08 -3.71 3.97
CA ARG A 32 0.36 -4.15 2.61
C ARG A 32 0.59 -5.67 2.54
N GLU A 33 1.41 -6.23 3.42
CA GLU A 33 1.64 -7.69 3.47
C GLU A 33 0.36 -8.47 3.83
N HIS A 34 -0.38 -8.02 4.84
CA HIS A 34 -1.65 -8.67 5.20
C HIS A 34 -2.67 -8.60 4.06
N THR A 35 -2.77 -7.44 3.41
CA THR A 35 -3.61 -7.25 2.23
C THR A 35 -3.18 -8.23 1.14
N ALA A 36 -1.88 -8.33 0.83
CA ALA A 36 -1.34 -9.24 -0.19
C ALA A 36 -1.77 -10.70 0.01
N HIS A 37 -1.86 -11.14 1.26
CA HIS A 37 -2.29 -12.47 1.65
C HIS A 37 -3.79 -12.63 1.89
N ALA A 38 -4.58 -11.57 1.68
CA ALA A 38 -6.01 -11.50 2.00
C ALA A 38 -6.31 -11.86 3.47
N LEU A 39 -5.40 -11.49 4.38
CA LEU A 39 -5.59 -11.68 5.81
C LEU A 39 -6.39 -10.51 6.39
N PRO A 40 -7.44 -10.78 7.20
CA PRO A 40 -8.20 -9.72 7.84
C PRO A 40 -7.32 -8.96 8.84
N VAL A 41 -7.47 -7.64 8.88
CA VAL A 41 -6.80 -6.77 9.86
C VAL A 41 -7.86 -5.85 10.44
N LEU A 42 -8.05 -5.89 11.76
CA LEU A 42 -8.93 -4.98 12.47
C LEU A 42 -8.10 -3.84 13.04
N TRP A 43 -8.36 -2.61 12.60
CA TRP A 43 -7.61 -1.43 13.01
C TRP A 43 -8.43 -0.15 12.88
N ARG A 44 -8.01 0.89 13.60
CA ARG A 44 -8.60 2.22 13.58
C ARG A 44 -7.58 3.26 13.14
N ALA A 45 -8.02 4.26 12.40
CA ALA A 45 -7.15 5.29 11.87
C ALA A 45 -7.41 6.66 12.52
N ASP A 46 -6.35 7.43 12.70
CA ASP A 46 -6.41 8.88 12.79
C ASP A 46 -5.75 9.42 11.52
N LEU A 47 -6.60 9.93 10.63
CA LEU A 47 -6.27 10.42 9.29
C LEU A 47 -6.14 11.95 9.26
N SER A 48 -6.27 12.63 10.42
CA SER A 48 -6.28 14.09 10.52
C SER A 48 -5.07 14.74 9.87
N ARG A 49 -3.91 14.08 9.94
CA ARG A 49 -2.60 14.53 9.47
C ARG A 49 -2.15 13.87 8.16
N LEU A 50 -2.99 13.05 7.51
CA LEU A 50 -2.71 12.48 6.18
C LEU A 50 -3.40 13.31 5.10
N PRO A 51 -2.67 14.09 4.27
CA PRO A 51 -3.30 15.00 3.31
C PRO A 51 -4.13 14.30 2.23
N ALA A 52 -3.69 13.12 1.79
CA ALA A 52 -4.31 12.37 0.69
C ALA A 52 -4.55 10.90 1.09
N PRO A 53 -5.54 10.60 1.94
CA PRO A 53 -5.79 9.24 2.45
C PRO A 53 -6.14 8.23 1.35
N ARG A 54 -6.64 8.71 0.21
CA ARG A 54 -6.97 7.89 -0.97
C ARG A 54 -5.81 7.07 -1.50
N ILE A 55 -4.56 7.51 -1.26
CA ILE A 55 -3.36 6.77 -1.66
C ILE A 55 -3.30 5.37 -1.04
N LEU A 56 -3.99 5.16 0.08
CA LEU A 56 -4.07 3.90 0.83
C LEU A 56 -5.33 3.08 0.52
N PHE A 57 -6.24 3.57 -0.31
CA PHE A 57 -7.55 2.91 -0.52
C PHE A 57 -7.45 1.51 -1.18
N HIS A 58 -6.25 1.11 -1.64
CA HIS A 58 -5.95 -0.24 -2.10
C HIS A 58 -5.64 -1.23 -0.98
N LEU A 59 -5.47 -0.76 0.25
CA LEU A 59 -5.21 -1.57 1.44
C LEU A 59 -6.49 -1.83 2.22
N ALA A 60 -6.48 -2.88 3.05
CA ALA A 60 -7.63 -3.22 3.89
C ALA A 60 -8.07 -2.01 4.75
N PRO A 61 -9.34 -1.59 4.65
CA PRO A 61 -9.81 -0.37 5.28
C PRO A 61 -9.81 -0.48 6.81
N PRO A 62 -9.68 0.64 7.55
CA PRO A 62 -9.91 0.65 8.98
C PRO A 62 -11.38 0.39 9.29
N THR A 63 -11.67 -0.10 10.49
CA THR A 63 -13.04 -0.26 10.99
C THR A 63 -13.66 1.10 11.33
N GLN A 64 -12.85 2.04 11.84
CA GLN A 64 -13.27 3.41 12.17
C GLN A 64 -12.11 4.39 11.98
N ALA A 65 -12.42 5.67 11.82
CA ALA A 65 -11.46 6.76 11.88
C ALA A 65 -12.09 8.06 12.36
N ASP A 66 -11.25 9.04 12.70
CA ASP A 66 -11.63 10.41 13.01
C ASP A 66 -12.47 11.07 11.90
N ARG A 67 -12.23 10.71 10.63
CA ARG A 67 -13.02 11.14 9.46
C ARG A 67 -13.96 10.03 8.99
N SER A 68 -15.15 9.95 9.59
CA SER A 68 -16.13 8.88 9.34
C SER A 68 -16.51 8.70 7.87
N THR A 69 -16.70 9.79 7.11
CA THR A 69 -17.04 9.73 5.68
C THR A 69 -15.90 9.15 4.84
N THR A 70 -14.64 9.47 5.16
CA THR A 70 -13.47 8.92 4.47
C THR A 70 -13.37 7.41 4.66
N VAL A 71 -13.68 6.92 5.86
CA VAL A 71 -13.71 5.48 6.16
C VAL A 71 -14.81 4.78 5.40
N HIS A 72 -16.01 5.37 5.38
CA HIS A 72 -17.12 4.81 4.62
C HIS A 72 -16.77 4.66 3.14
N THR A 73 -16.25 5.72 2.52
CA THR A 73 -15.83 5.67 1.10
C THR A 73 -14.71 4.65 0.89
N TRP A 74 -13.73 4.55 1.81
CA TRP A 74 -12.68 3.54 1.73
C TRP A 74 -13.28 2.13 1.77
N GLN A 75 -14.16 1.84 2.72
CA GLN A 75 -14.83 0.54 2.84
C GLN A 75 -15.68 0.20 1.61
N GLU A 76 -16.44 1.17 1.08
CA GLU A 76 -17.31 0.98 -0.10
C GLU A 76 -16.51 0.71 -1.38
N THR A 77 -15.39 1.40 -1.55
CA THR A 77 -14.61 1.37 -2.80
C THR A 77 -13.49 0.34 -2.78
N TYR A 78 -13.07 -0.12 -1.60
CA TYR A 78 -11.99 -1.10 -1.45
C TYR A 78 -12.36 -2.42 -2.14
N ARG A 79 -11.45 -2.90 -3.00
CA ARG A 79 -11.48 -4.24 -3.58
C ARG A 79 -10.07 -4.80 -3.53
N TYR A 80 -9.94 -6.12 -3.39
CA TYR A 80 -8.63 -6.75 -3.52
C TYR A 80 -8.13 -6.58 -4.96
N GLY A 81 -6.89 -6.13 -5.11
CA GLY A 81 -6.19 -5.98 -6.38
C GLY A 81 -6.13 -4.54 -6.89
N LEU A 82 -6.54 -3.54 -6.09
CA LEU A 82 -6.62 -2.16 -6.56
C LEU A 82 -5.26 -1.54 -6.91
N LEU A 83 -4.18 -1.88 -6.21
CA LEU A 83 -2.82 -1.48 -6.54
C LEU A 83 -1.86 -2.65 -6.29
N HIS A 84 -1.43 -3.29 -7.36
CA HIS A 84 -0.59 -4.49 -7.26
C HIS A 84 0.46 -4.51 -8.36
N TYR A 85 1.46 -5.37 -8.19
CA TYR A 85 2.45 -5.59 -9.24
C TYR A 85 2.65 -7.07 -9.57
N ARG A 86 3.13 -7.30 -10.79
CA ARG A 86 3.72 -8.56 -11.24
C ARG A 86 5.19 -8.32 -11.56
N ARG A 87 6.03 -9.33 -11.29
CA ARG A 87 7.46 -9.27 -11.56
C ARG A 87 7.81 -10.17 -12.75
N GLY A 88 8.52 -9.60 -13.71
CA GLY A 88 9.20 -10.32 -14.77
C GLY A 88 10.72 -10.23 -14.62
N PRO A 89 11.49 -10.83 -15.55
CA PRO A 89 12.94 -10.71 -15.56
C PRO A 89 13.37 -9.26 -15.84
N GLY A 90 13.86 -8.56 -14.81
CA GLY A 90 14.38 -7.20 -14.93
C GLY A 90 13.32 -6.09 -14.96
N PHE A 91 12.03 -6.40 -14.84
CA PHE A 91 10.96 -5.40 -14.85
C PHE A 91 9.81 -5.72 -13.90
N LEU A 92 9.02 -4.70 -13.58
CA LEU A 92 7.77 -4.77 -12.84
C LEU A 92 6.62 -4.19 -13.67
N ILE A 93 5.47 -4.83 -13.65
CA ILE A 93 4.23 -4.26 -14.17
C ILE A 93 3.33 -3.97 -12.97
N VAL A 94 3.10 -2.68 -12.70
CA VAL A 94 2.17 -2.20 -11.68
C VAL A 94 0.83 -1.91 -12.33
N ARG A 95 -0.25 -2.39 -11.73
CA ARG A 95 -1.62 -2.02 -12.09
C ARG A 95 -2.21 -1.19 -11.00
N ASP A 96 -2.64 0.01 -11.37
CA ASP A 96 -3.35 0.92 -10.50
C ASP A 96 -4.79 1.10 -10.99
N SER A 97 -5.73 0.74 -10.13
CA SER A 97 -7.16 0.90 -10.33
C SER A 97 -7.82 1.54 -9.10
N ARG A 98 -7.02 2.21 -8.25
CA ARG A 98 -7.52 2.95 -7.09
C ARG A 98 -8.62 3.94 -7.51
N PRO A 99 -9.65 4.14 -6.68
CA PRO A 99 -10.72 5.08 -6.99
C PRO A 99 -10.16 6.48 -7.28
N GLY A 100 -10.54 7.06 -8.43
CA GLY A 100 -10.08 8.37 -8.89
C GLY A 100 -8.68 8.42 -9.49
N ALA A 101 -7.95 7.31 -9.53
CA ALA A 101 -6.82 7.17 -10.44
C ALA A 101 -7.35 6.87 -11.85
N VAL A 102 -6.69 7.39 -12.88
CA VAL A 102 -6.87 6.84 -14.24
C VAL A 102 -6.35 5.42 -14.18
N ARG A 103 -7.17 4.42 -14.54
CA ARG A 103 -6.71 3.02 -14.57
C ARG A 103 -5.44 2.96 -15.43
N LYS A 104 -4.31 2.67 -14.79
CA LYS A 104 -2.98 2.78 -15.40
C LYS A 104 -2.24 1.47 -15.19
N GLU A 105 -1.68 0.96 -16.28
CA GLU A 105 -0.60 -0.02 -16.23
C GLU A 105 0.72 0.77 -16.32
N ILE A 106 1.58 0.60 -15.32
CA ILE A 106 2.88 1.27 -15.22
C ILE A 106 3.94 0.19 -15.34
N VAL A 107 4.81 0.31 -16.33
CA VAL A 107 5.95 -0.58 -16.51
C VAL A 107 7.19 0.09 -15.91
N LEU A 108 7.82 -0.58 -14.95
CA LEU A 108 9.14 -0.23 -14.43
C LEU A 108 10.13 -1.20 -15.06
N ASP A 109 10.79 -0.79 -16.13
CA ASP A 109 11.75 -1.58 -16.91
C ASP A 109 13.18 -1.03 -16.84
N ARG A 110 13.37 0.17 -16.29
CA ARG A 110 14.69 0.73 -16.01
C ARG A 110 15.27 0.13 -14.72
N PRO A 111 16.53 -0.37 -14.72
CA PRO A 111 17.16 -0.97 -13.55
C PRO A 111 17.12 -0.09 -12.30
N GLU A 112 17.30 1.22 -12.45
CA GLU A 112 17.24 2.19 -11.36
C GLU A 112 15.84 2.29 -10.73
N SER A 113 14.78 2.26 -11.54
CA SER A 113 13.40 2.31 -11.04
C SER A 113 13.03 1.02 -10.31
N VAL A 114 13.42 -0.13 -10.87
CA VAL A 114 13.21 -1.45 -10.24
C VAL A 114 13.99 -1.54 -8.93
N GLY A 115 15.26 -1.10 -8.93
CA GLY A 115 16.11 -1.10 -7.75
C GLY A 115 15.56 -0.21 -6.63
N VAL A 116 15.08 0.98 -6.96
CA VAL A 116 14.42 1.87 -5.97
C VAL A 116 13.14 1.24 -5.44
N PHE A 117 12.29 0.68 -6.32
CA PHE A 117 11.06 0.02 -5.88
C PHE A 117 11.36 -1.13 -4.91
N ASP A 118 12.33 -1.98 -5.24
CA ASP A 118 12.77 -3.10 -4.41
C ASP A 118 13.40 -2.60 -3.08
N HIS A 119 14.18 -1.51 -3.11
CA HIS A 119 14.78 -0.90 -1.92
C HIS A 119 13.72 -0.44 -0.90
N PHE A 120 12.65 0.18 -1.39
CA PHE A 120 11.52 0.65 -0.58
C PHE A 120 10.45 -0.42 -0.33
N ALA A 121 10.70 -1.70 -0.65
CA ALA A 121 9.86 -2.79 -0.18
C ALA A 121 9.76 -2.80 1.36
N HIS A 122 10.77 -2.29 2.05
CA HIS A 122 10.75 -1.96 3.47
C HIS A 122 10.87 -0.45 3.68
N PRO A 123 10.39 0.09 4.81
CA PRO A 123 10.66 1.45 5.22
C PRO A 123 12.14 1.83 5.17
N ARG A 124 12.44 2.92 4.46
CA ARG A 124 13.80 3.45 4.33
C ARG A 124 13.78 4.98 4.35
N PRO A 125 14.88 5.64 4.75
CA PRO A 125 15.05 7.07 4.56
C PRO A 125 14.95 7.45 3.08
N LEU A 126 14.37 8.62 2.81
CA LEU A 126 14.46 9.25 1.50
C LEU A 126 15.91 9.69 1.26
N PRO A 127 16.41 9.52 0.02
CA PRO A 127 17.73 10.01 -0.33
C PRO A 127 17.75 11.55 -0.37
N ALA A 128 18.95 12.12 -0.22
CA ALA A 128 19.19 13.54 -0.46
C ALA A 128 19.07 13.87 -1.96
N ALA A 129 18.94 15.16 -2.28
CA ALA A 129 18.70 15.61 -3.67
C ALA A 129 19.86 15.35 -4.64
N ASP A 130 21.07 15.18 -4.12
CA ASP A 130 22.31 14.88 -4.84
C ASP A 130 22.55 13.37 -5.04
N ASP A 131 21.74 12.52 -4.41
CA ASP A 131 21.84 11.07 -4.58
C ASP A 131 21.39 10.62 -5.99
N PRO A 132 22.13 9.73 -6.66
CA PRO A 132 21.77 9.24 -8.00
C PRO A 132 20.37 8.61 -8.11
N SER A 133 19.82 8.08 -7.01
CA SER A 133 18.48 7.47 -6.96
C SER A 133 17.35 8.49 -6.81
N TYR A 134 17.65 9.74 -6.44
CA TYR A 134 16.64 10.77 -6.14
C TYR A 134 15.62 10.98 -7.27
N PRO A 135 16.02 11.09 -8.57
CA PRO A 135 15.03 11.26 -9.65
C PRO A 135 14.06 10.09 -9.75
N SER A 136 14.54 8.86 -9.57
CA SER A 136 13.69 7.66 -9.60
C SER A 136 12.75 7.61 -8.40
N VAL A 137 13.21 8.02 -7.22
CA VAL A 137 12.36 8.16 -6.02
C VAL A 137 11.25 9.19 -6.25
N GLN A 138 11.57 10.36 -6.81
CA GLN A 138 10.58 11.40 -7.10
C GLN A 138 9.53 10.91 -8.10
N ASN A 139 9.94 10.22 -9.17
CA ASN A 139 9.01 9.65 -10.13
C ASN A 139 8.03 8.66 -9.47
N LEU A 140 8.53 7.76 -8.61
CA LEU A 140 7.68 6.79 -7.92
C LEU A 140 6.75 7.45 -6.87
N LEU A 141 7.17 8.55 -6.24
CA LEU A 141 6.30 9.36 -5.38
C LEU A 141 5.20 10.05 -6.19
N THR A 142 5.55 10.64 -7.33
CA THR A 142 4.59 11.29 -8.24
C THR A 142 3.59 10.29 -8.83
N ASP A 143 4.03 9.09 -9.21
CA ASP A 143 3.15 8.01 -9.66
C ASP A 143 2.35 7.37 -8.50
N GLY A 144 2.55 7.83 -7.25
CA GLY A 144 1.84 7.32 -6.08
C GLY A 144 2.14 5.85 -5.78
N LEU A 145 3.35 5.39 -6.12
CA LEU A 145 3.89 4.06 -5.87
C LEU A 145 4.70 3.99 -4.57
N LEU A 146 5.15 5.14 -4.08
CA LEU A 146 5.73 5.32 -2.74
C LEU A 146 4.81 6.19 -1.88
N LEU A 147 4.79 5.90 -0.58
CA LEU A 147 4.31 6.82 0.45
C LEU A 147 5.50 7.38 1.19
N ALA A 148 5.60 8.70 1.31
CA ALA A 148 6.58 9.39 2.14
C ALA A 148 5.94 10.00 3.39
N VAL A 149 6.55 9.79 4.56
CA VAL A 149 6.14 10.36 5.85
C VAL A 149 7.40 10.69 6.66
N GLY A 150 7.56 11.95 7.06
CA GLY A 150 8.65 12.40 7.94
C GLY A 150 10.05 11.95 7.51
N GLY A 151 10.36 12.02 6.21
CA GLY A 151 11.68 11.64 5.67
C GLY A 151 11.88 10.13 5.45
N LEU A 152 10.91 9.29 5.80
CA LEU A 152 10.89 7.87 5.45
C LEU A 152 9.94 7.62 4.29
N ALA A 153 10.18 6.58 3.52
CA ALA A 153 9.25 6.11 2.51
C ALA A 153 9.10 4.59 2.49
N VAL A 154 8.00 4.13 1.87
CA VAL A 154 7.68 2.71 1.67
C VAL A 154 6.87 2.52 0.39
N ALA A 155 7.12 1.42 -0.32
CA ALA A 155 6.38 1.02 -1.51
C ALA A 155 4.94 0.60 -1.17
N LEU A 156 4.00 1.07 -1.99
CA LEU A 156 2.57 0.86 -1.81
C LEU A 156 2.01 -0.35 -2.55
N PRO A 157 2.40 -0.65 -3.82
CA PRO A 157 1.88 -1.81 -4.52
C PRO A 157 2.31 -3.09 -3.82
N TYR A 158 1.37 -4.02 -3.66
CA TYR A 158 1.68 -5.34 -3.13
C TYR A 158 1.78 -6.38 -4.24
N ARG A 159 2.45 -7.49 -3.95
CA ARG A 159 2.52 -8.63 -4.87
C ARG A 159 1.25 -9.47 -4.73
N LEU A 160 0.54 -9.71 -5.82
CA LEU A 160 -0.58 -10.67 -5.79
C LEU A 160 -0.03 -12.09 -5.61
N HIS A 161 -0.43 -12.76 -4.53
CA HIS A 161 -0.16 -14.19 -4.33
C HIS A 161 -1.27 -15.09 -4.86
N ARG A 162 -2.48 -14.54 -5.02
CA ARG A 162 -3.65 -15.24 -5.56
C ARG A 162 -4.30 -14.35 -6.60
N LEU A 163 -4.60 -14.90 -7.78
CA LEU A 163 -5.46 -14.21 -8.73
C LEU A 163 -6.90 -14.44 -8.28
N PRO A 164 -7.71 -13.38 -8.08
CA PRO A 164 -9.15 -13.57 -8.02
C PRO A 164 -9.55 -14.20 -9.35
N LEU A 165 -10.03 -15.46 -9.30
CA LEU A 165 -10.60 -16.08 -10.49
C LEU A 165 -11.83 -15.25 -10.86
N PRO A 166 -11.98 -14.82 -12.13
CA PRO A 166 -13.26 -14.31 -12.57
C PRO A 166 -14.27 -15.43 -12.38
N ILE A 167 -15.23 -15.24 -11.47
CA ILE A 167 -16.44 -16.06 -11.48
C ILE A 167 -17.28 -15.52 -12.63
N GLU A 168 -16.93 -15.87 -13.85
CA GLU A 168 -17.93 -15.98 -14.90
C GLU A 168 -18.77 -17.19 -14.50
N VAL A 169 -19.88 -16.90 -13.83
CA VAL A 169 -20.95 -17.89 -13.65
C VAL A 169 -21.32 -18.30 -15.07
N LEU A 170 -21.02 -19.54 -15.43
CA LEU A 170 -21.61 -20.26 -16.55
C LEU A 170 -23.12 -20.30 -16.31
N GLY A 171 -23.79 -19.21 -16.66
CA GLY A 171 -25.23 -19.12 -16.75
C GLY A 171 -25.60 -19.19 -18.21
N HIS A 172 -25.58 -20.37 -18.81
CA HIS A 172 -26.38 -20.74 -19.98
C HIS A 172 -26.45 -22.28 -20.06
N GLY A 173 -27.67 -22.81 -19.96
CA GLY A 173 -28.01 -24.22 -20.11
C GLY A 173 -29.23 -24.58 -19.28
#